data_AF-A0A2S4YGN9-F1
#
_entry.id   AF-A0A2S4YGN9-F1
#
_cell.length_a   1.000
_cell.length_b   1.000
_cell.length_c   1.000
_cell.angle_alpha   90.00
_cell.angle_beta   90.00
_cell.angle_gamma   90.00
#
_symmetry.space_group_name_H-M   'P 1'
#
loop_
_entity.id
_entity.type
_entity.pdbx_description
1 polymer ?
#
loop_
_entity_poly.entity_id
_entity_poly.type
_entity_poly.pdbx_seq_one_letter_code
_entity_poly.pdbx_strand_id
1 'polypeptide(L)'
;MLAAYAHMWAEQTKAYKKADATGTDLEKYATLDALGQFRNDLARMRQAGTVARGELTHSGTKVTSIDLKAKTPKASLSDCMDISKWQTYSVKKKQVLPLPSNQPLRYVATAEAERWNGQWLVTVFTTHGNEKC
;
A
#
# COMPACT_ATOMS: atom_id res chain seq x y z
N MET A 1 7.41 13.80 0.48
CA MET A 1 6.52 12.86 -0.22
C MET A 1 7.10 11.45 -0.25
N LEU A 2 8.25 11.20 -0.91
CA LEU A 2 8.86 9.86 -0.99
C LEU A 2 9.01 9.16 0.38
N ALA A 3 9.47 9.90 1.40
CA ALA A 3 9.55 9.37 2.76
C ALA A 3 8.17 8.98 3.34
N ALA A 4 7.14 9.80 3.12
CA ALA A 4 5.78 9.49 3.58
C ALA A 4 5.23 8.25 2.87
N TYR A 5 5.47 8.10 1.58
CA TYR A 5 5.11 6.92 0.81
C TYR A 5 5.82 5.65 1.31
N ALA A 6 7.14 5.72 1.54
CA ALA A 6 7.92 4.61 2.06
C ALA A 6 7.45 4.20 3.48
N HIS A 7 7.17 5.16 4.34
CA HIS A 7 6.64 4.89 5.68
C HIS A 7 5.22 4.32 5.64
N MET A 8 4.35 4.84 4.77
CA MET A 8 3.02 4.27 4.54
C MET A 8 3.13 2.79 4.18
N TRP A 9 3.99 2.43 3.22
CA TRP A 9 4.20 1.03 2.83
C TRP A 9 4.66 0.14 3.99
N ALA A 10 5.63 0.63 4.77
CA ALA A 10 6.15 -0.11 5.93
C ALA A 10 5.04 -0.36 6.97
N GLU A 11 4.24 0.65 7.30
CA GLU A 11 3.15 0.53 8.27
C GLU A 11 1.97 -0.30 7.74
N GLN A 12 1.65 -0.17 6.46
CA GLN A 12 0.64 -1.00 5.80
C GLN A 12 1.06 -2.46 5.83
N THR A 13 2.33 -2.76 5.52
CA THR A 13 2.88 -4.12 5.55
C THR A 13 2.78 -4.73 6.95
N LYS A 14 3.13 -3.96 8.01
CA LYS A 14 2.94 -4.38 9.40
C LYS A 14 1.48 -4.70 9.70
N ALA A 15 0.55 -3.88 9.22
CA ALA A 15 -0.87 -4.08 9.43
C ALA A 15 -1.38 -5.34 8.72
N TYR A 16 -0.98 -5.57 7.47
CA TYR A 16 -1.44 -6.68 6.65
C TYR A 16 -0.91 -8.02 7.16
N LYS A 17 0.28 -8.04 7.78
CA LYS A 17 0.83 -9.25 8.45
C LYS A 17 0.00 -9.75 9.62
N LYS A 18 -0.89 -8.93 10.17
CA LYS A 18 -1.80 -9.29 11.28
C LYS A 18 -3.28 -9.02 11.01
N ALA A 19 -3.62 -8.56 9.80
CA ALA A 19 -4.97 -8.09 9.45
C ALA A 19 -5.53 -7.08 10.47
N ASP A 20 -4.67 -6.20 10.98
CA ASP A 20 -5.03 -5.19 11.97
C ASP A 20 -4.08 -3.98 11.93
N ALA A 21 -4.63 -2.76 11.99
CA ALA A 21 -3.85 -1.53 12.06
C ALA A 21 -3.43 -1.17 13.50
N THR A 22 -3.98 -1.82 14.53
CA THR A 22 -3.65 -1.51 15.93
C THR A 22 -2.14 -1.58 16.17
N GLY A 23 -1.54 -0.50 16.67
CA GLY A 23 -0.10 -0.43 16.93
C GLY A 23 0.77 -0.29 15.67
N THR A 24 0.18 0.14 14.55
CA THR A 24 0.94 0.69 13.41
C THR A 24 0.76 2.21 13.35
N ASP A 25 1.63 2.86 12.59
CA ASP A 25 1.59 4.31 12.36
C ASP A 25 0.93 4.68 11.02
N LEU A 26 0.08 3.80 10.47
CA LEU A 26 -0.47 3.95 9.12
C LEU A 26 -1.19 5.30 8.90
N GLU A 27 -1.92 5.76 9.91
CA GLU A 27 -2.68 7.02 9.88
C GLU A 27 -1.79 8.27 9.91
N LYS A 28 -0.50 8.12 10.28
CA LYS A 28 0.47 9.22 10.17
C LYS A 28 0.89 9.46 8.72
N TYR A 29 0.73 8.46 7.84
CA TYR A 29 1.30 8.50 6.49
C TYR A 29 0.26 8.38 5.37
N ALA A 30 -0.94 7.91 5.68
CA ALA A 30 -2.07 7.87 4.75
C ALA A 30 -3.31 8.54 5.33
N THR A 31 -4.12 9.12 4.46
CA THR A 31 -5.39 9.77 4.78
C THR A 31 -6.39 9.56 3.64
N LEU A 32 -7.60 10.08 3.80
CA LEU A 32 -8.67 10.05 2.79
C LEU A 32 -8.86 8.65 2.18
N ASP A 33 -8.92 8.55 0.85
CA ASP A 33 -9.23 7.34 0.11
C ASP A 33 -8.21 6.24 0.36
N ALA A 34 -6.91 6.57 0.40
CA ALA A 34 -5.85 5.61 0.69
C ALA A 34 -6.05 4.96 2.06
N LEU A 35 -6.27 5.75 3.12
CA LEU A 35 -6.48 5.21 4.46
C LEU A 35 -7.79 4.41 4.55
N GLY A 36 -8.86 4.90 3.92
CA GLY A 36 -10.14 4.19 3.84
C GLY A 36 -10.00 2.83 3.17
N GLN A 37 -9.28 2.77 2.05
CA GLN A 37 -8.99 1.52 1.33
C GLN A 37 -8.21 0.54 2.20
N PHE A 38 -7.15 0.97 2.89
CA PHE A 38 -6.38 0.07 3.76
C PHE A 38 -7.22 -0.48 4.92
N ARG A 39 -8.07 0.35 5.53
CA ARG A 39 -9.00 -0.12 6.57
C ARG A 39 -9.99 -1.15 6.02
N ASN A 40 -10.52 -0.93 4.83
CA ASN A 40 -11.42 -1.86 4.16
C ASN A 40 -10.71 -3.19 3.84
N ASP A 41 -9.48 -3.15 3.34
CA ASP A 41 -8.66 -4.33 3.07
C ASP A 41 -8.42 -5.16 4.33
N LEU A 42 -8.00 -4.50 5.42
CA LEU A 42 -7.78 -5.14 6.71
C LEU A 42 -9.06 -5.78 7.26
N ALA A 43 -10.21 -5.12 7.11
CA ALA A 43 -11.51 -5.67 7.49
C ALA A 43 -11.87 -6.93 6.68
N ARG A 44 -11.65 -6.91 5.35
CA ARG A 44 -11.87 -8.08 4.49
C ARG A 44 -10.94 -9.24 4.85
N MET A 45 -9.67 -8.95 5.13
CA MET A 45 -8.70 -9.96 5.57
C MET A 45 -9.12 -10.60 6.90
N ARG A 46 -9.55 -9.78 7.87
CA ARG A 46 -10.05 -10.26 9.17
C ARG A 46 -11.28 -11.16 9.01
N GLN A 47 -12.25 -10.75 8.20
CA GLN A 47 -13.46 -11.55 7.92
C GLN A 47 -13.12 -12.89 7.24
N ALA A 48 -12.20 -12.86 6.27
CA ALA A 48 -11.72 -14.06 5.59
C ALA A 48 -10.84 -14.96 6.49
N GLY A 49 -10.31 -14.43 7.60
CA GLY A 49 -9.34 -15.12 8.43
C GLY A 49 -8.01 -15.33 7.69
N THR A 50 -7.57 -14.30 6.95
CA THR A 50 -6.32 -14.29 6.20
C THR A 50 -5.37 -13.22 6.73
N VAL A 51 -4.07 -13.48 6.58
CA VAL A 51 -2.99 -12.52 6.85
C VAL A 51 -1.97 -12.59 5.74
N ALA A 52 -1.19 -11.54 5.59
CA ALA A 52 -0.03 -11.59 4.72
C ALA A 52 1.18 -12.27 5.39
N ARG A 53 1.99 -12.95 4.60
CA ARG A 53 3.30 -13.49 4.98
C ARG A 53 4.34 -13.15 3.92
N GLY A 54 5.61 -13.22 4.34
CA GLY A 54 6.75 -12.93 3.49
C GLY A 54 7.03 -11.44 3.35
N GLU A 55 7.63 -11.09 2.21
CA GLU A 55 8.13 -9.76 1.90
C GLU A 55 7.30 -9.16 0.76
N LEU A 56 6.88 -7.92 0.95
CA LEU A 56 6.41 -7.05 -0.11
C LEU A 56 7.53 -6.06 -0.39
N THR A 57 8.08 -6.08 -1.59
CA THR A 57 9.16 -5.17 -1.98
C THR A 57 8.70 -4.27 -3.11
N HIS A 58 9.44 -3.19 -3.33
CA HIS A 58 9.17 -2.27 -4.42
C HIS A 58 10.46 -1.58 -4.87
N SER A 59 10.48 -1.08 -6.11
CA SER A 59 11.64 -0.40 -6.69
C SER A 59 11.21 0.59 -7.79
N GLY A 60 12.13 1.46 -8.20
CA GLY A 60 11.86 2.40 -9.30
C GLY A 60 10.87 3.50 -8.94
N THR A 61 10.68 3.80 -7.64
CA THR A 61 9.80 4.87 -7.19
C THR A 61 10.24 6.21 -7.77
N LYS A 62 9.36 6.87 -8.52
CA LYS A 62 9.61 8.15 -9.18
C LYS A 62 8.46 9.12 -8.96
N VAL A 63 8.78 10.36 -8.60
CA VAL A 63 7.81 11.46 -8.60
C VAL A 63 7.47 11.78 -10.05
N THR A 64 6.19 11.72 -10.40
CA THR A 64 5.69 11.99 -11.76
C THR A 64 5.15 13.40 -11.90
N SER A 65 4.71 14.02 -10.81
CA SER A 65 4.23 15.40 -10.78
C SER A 65 4.40 16.00 -9.38
N ILE A 66 4.65 17.31 -9.32
CA ILE A 66 4.66 18.07 -8.08
C ILE A 66 4.14 19.49 -8.33
N ASP A 67 3.19 19.91 -7.49
CA ASP A 67 2.65 21.26 -7.50
C ASP A 67 2.70 21.82 -6.07
N LEU A 68 3.69 22.67 -5.83
CA LEU A 68 3.87 23.36 -4.54
C LEU A 68 3.10 24.67 -4.45
N LYS A 69 2.52 25.15 -5.56
CA LYS A 69 1.80 26.43 -5.63
C LYS A 69 0.29 26.25 -5.47
N ALA A 70 -0.22 25.03 -5.60
CA ALA A 70 -1.60 24.69 -5.27
C ALA A 70 -1.96 25.12 -3.83
N LYS A 71 -3.25 25.43 -3.61
CA LYS A 71 -3.80 25.77 -2.29
C LYS A 71 -3.40 24.75 -1.22
N THR A 72 -3.43 23.47 -1.59
CA THR A 72 -2.82 22.38 -0.85
C THR A 72 -1.71 21.80 -1.74
N PRO A 73 -0.43 21.88 -1.35
CA PRO A 73 0.65 21.31 -2.16
C PRO A 73 0.41 19.83 -2.39
N LYS A 74 0.59 19.38 -3.63
CA LYS A 74 0.31 17.99 -4.03
C LYS A 74 1.42 17.41 -4.89
N ALA A 75 1.54 16.09 -4.87
CA ALA A 75 2.50 15.35 -5.68
C ALA A 75 1.96 13.97 -6.04
N SER A 76 2.38 13.48 -7.21
CA SER A 76 2.05 12.14 -7.69
C SER A 76 3.35 11.35 -7.86
N LEU A 77 3.29 10.04 -7.65
CA LEU A 77 4.38 9.12 -7.96
C LEU A 77 3.89 7.87 -8.67
N SER A 78 4.85 7.18 -9.28
CA SER A 78 4.73 5.82 -9.79
C SER A 78 5.82 4.97 -9.16
N ASP A 79 5.52 3.70 -8.95
CA ASP A 79 6.39 2.73 -8.31
C ASP A 79 6.19 1.34 -8.93
N CYS A 80 7.19 0.46 -8.81
CA CYS A 80 7.08 -0.93 -9.23
C CYS A 80 7.02 -1.85 -8.03
N MET A 81 5.86 -2.45 -7.78
CA MET A 81 5.68 -3.42 -6.71
C MET A 81 6.20 -4.80 -7.13
N ASP A 82 6.69 -5.56 -6.16
CA ASP A 82 7.09 -6.96 -6.32
C ASP A 82 6.48 -7.81 -5.19
N ILE A 83 5.52 -8.65 -5.58
CA ILE A 83 4.80 -9.58 -4.72
C ILE A 83 5.35 -11.01 -4.82
N SER A 84 6.49 -11.24 -5.46
CA SER A 84 7.06 -12.59 -5.68
C SER A 84 7.27 -13.39 -4.39
N LYS A 85 7.51 -12.71 -3.28
CA LYS A 85 7.65 -13.29 -1.94
C LYS A 85 6.47 -13.04 -1.02
N TRP A 86 5.43 -12.35 -1.51
CA TRP A 86 4.25 -12.01 -0.74
C TRP A 86 3.20 -13.11 -0.85
N GLN A 87 2.69 -13.55 0.30
CA GLN A 87 1.77 -14.69 0.37
C GLN A 87 0.53 -14.34 1.18
N THR A 88 -0.64 -14.74 0.68
CA THR A 88 -1.87 -14.75 1.48
C THR A 88 -1.95 -16.07 2.24
N TYR A 89 -1.91 -16.00 3.57
CA TYR A 89 -2.03 -17.16 4.45
C TYR A 89 -3.41 -17.22 5.10
N SER A 90 -4.10 -18.35 4.99
CA SER A 90 -5.34 -18.58 5.72
C SER A 90 -5.03 -19.12 7.12
N VAL A 91 -5.39 -18.35 8.14
CA VAL A 91 -5.25 -18.75 9.55
C VAL A 91 -6.21 -19.89 9.88
N LYS A 92 -7.42 -19.86 9.30
CA LYS A 92 -8.45 -20.90 9.47
C LYS A 92 -8.00 -22.25 8.91
N LYS A 93 -7.49 -22.27 7.67
CA LYS A 93 -7.04 -23.50 6.98
C LYS A 93 -5.58 -23.88 7.28
N LYS A 94 -4.84 -23.01 7.98
CA LYS A 94 -3.41 -23.15 8.27
C LYS A 94 -2.51 -23.34 7.05
N GLN A 95 -2.87 -22.77 5.90
CA GLN A 95 -2.14 -22.93 4.65
C GLN A 95 -2.02 -21.62 3.86
N VAL A 96 -1.02 -21.55 2.98
CA VAL A 96 -0.93 -20.50 1.96
C VAL A 96 -2.04 -20.72 0.93
N LEU A 97 -2.71 -19.63 0.55
CA LEU A 97 -3.68 -19.63 -0.53
C LEU A 97 -2.95 -19.36 -1.86
N PRO A 98 -3.30 -20.07 -2.95
CA PRO A 98 -2.71 -19.81 -4.25
C PRO A 98 -3.07 -18.39 -4.71
N LEU A 99 -2.12 -17.74 -5.38
CA LEU A 99 -2.44 -16.51 -6.12
C LEU A 99 -3.41 -16.84 -7.26
N PRO A 100 -4.26 -15.88 -7.68
CA PRO A 100 -5.03 -16.01 -8.92
C PRO A 100 -4.12 -16.40 -10.08
N SER A 101 -4.60 -17.32 -10.93
CA SER A 101 -3.88 -17.68 -12.14
C SER A 101 -3.68 -16.44 -13.01
N ASN A 102 -2.46 -16.29 -13.56
CA ASN A 102 -2.05 -15.19 -14.44
C ASN A 102 -1.83 -13.81 -13.79
N GLN A 103 -1.83 -13.68 -12.46
CA GLN A 103 -1.44 -12.42 -11.82
C GLN A 103 0.07 -12.16 -12.02
N PRO A 104 0.48 -11.03 -12.64
CA PRO A 104 1.87 -10.58 -12.60
C PRO A 104 2.41 -10.46 -11.18
N LEU A 105 3.63 -10.96 -10.96
CA LEU A 105 4.29 -10.81 -9.67
C LEU A 105 4.92 -9.43 -9.48
N ARG A 106 5.14 -8.71 -10.58
CA ARG A 106 5.62 -7.34 -10.57
C ARG A 106 4.68 -6.46 -11.38
N TYR A 107 4.22 -5.38 -10.78
CA TYR A 107 3.24 -4.49 -11.39
C TYR A 107 3.31 -3.07 -10.86
N VAL A 108 2.80 -2.14 -11.65
CA VAL A 108 2.84 -0.71 -11.37
C VAL A 108 1.90 -0.36 -10.22
N ALA A 109 2.35 0.52 -9.34
CA ALA A 109 1.51 1.24 -8.40
C ALA A 109 1.66 2.75 -8.60
N THR A 110 0.60 3.49 -8.32
CA THR A 110 0.59 4.96 -8.33
C THR A 110 0.07 5.49 -7.02
N ALA A 111 0.58 6.63 -6.59
CA ALA A 111 0.11 7.29 -5.39
C ALA A 111 0.03 8.80 -5.59
N GLU A 112 -0.95 9.41 -4.95
CA GLU A 112 -1.04 10.84 -4.78
C GLU A 112 -0.85 11.18 -3.31
N ALA A 113 -0.20 12.30 -3.06
CA ALA A 113 0.01 12.81 -1.72
C ALA A 113 -0.26 14.31 -1.67
N GLU A 114 -0.79 14.75 -0.55
CA GLU A 114 -0.96 16.16 -0.24
C GLU A 114 -0.10 16.55 0.97
N ARG A 115 0.30 17.81 1.03
CA ARG A 115 1.08 18.36 2.13
C ARG A 115 0.19 19.17 3.06
N TRP A 116 -0.13 18.63 4.23
CA TRP A 116 -0.95 19.28 5.25
C TRP A 116 -0.07 19.63 6.46
N ASN A 117 -0.15 20.88 6.92
CA ASN A 117 0.63 21.36 8.08
C ASN A 117 2.13 21.00 8.01
N GLY A 118 2.72 21.05 6.80
CA GLY A 118 4.13 20.74 6.56
C GLY A 118 4.46 19.25 6.34
N GLN A 119 3.53 18.33 6.59
CA GLN A 119 3.71 16.89 6.43
C GLN A 119 3.03 16.38 5.16
N TRP A 120 3.69 15.46 4.45
CA TRP A 120 3.08 14.76 3.33
C TRP A 120 2.27 13.56 3.83
N LEU A 121 1.04 13.42 3.34
CA LEU A 121 0.20 12.24 3.57
C LEU A 121 -0.25 11.70 2.21
N VAL A 122 -0.22 10.38 2.06
CA VAL A 122 -0.76 9.71 0.87
C VAL A 122 -2.28 9.79 0.93
N THR A 123 -2.89 10.36 -0.10
CA THR A 123 -4.34 10.58 -0.20
C THR A 123 -5.01 9.54 -1.10
N VAL A 124 -4.30 9.08 -2.14
CA VAL A 124 -4.75 8.06 -3.09
C VAL A 124 -3.63 7.04 -3.28
N PHE A 125 -3.99 5.76 -3.34
CA PHE A 125 -3.06 4.68 -3.64
C PHE A 125 -3.74 3.64 -4.53
N THR A 126 -3.16 3.37 -5.70
CA THR A 126 -3.74 2.47 -6.70
C THR A 126 -2.71 1.45 -7.15
N THR A 127 -3.09 0.18 -7.16
CA THR A 127 -2.31 -0.92 -7.73
C THR A 127 -2.87 -1.30 -9.10
N HIS A 128 -2.03 -1.32 -10.12
CA HIS A 128 -2.39 -1.68 -11.48
C HIS A 128 -1.96 -3.13 -11.74
N GLY A 129 -2.64 -4.09 -11.12
CA GLY A 129 -2.21 -5.49 -11.06
C GLY A 129 -2.05 -6.20 -12.42
N ASN A 130 -2.54 -5.60 -13.51
CA ASN A 130 -2.38 -6.08 -14.88
C ASN A 130 -1.25 -5.37 -15.66
N GLU A 131 -0.71 -4.27 -15.15
CA GLU A 131 0.33 -3.45 -15.79
C GLU A 131 1.70 -3.82 -15.23
N LYS A 132 2.53 -4.48 -16.05
CA LYS A 132 3.86 -4.98 -15.63
C LYS A 132 4.92 -3.88 -15.52
N CYS A 133 5.89 -4.15 -14.65
CA CYS A 133 7.20 -3.52 -14.51
C CYS A 133 8.20 -4.60 -14.02
#